data_AF-A0ABD6H8E8-F1
#
_entry.id   AF-A0ABD6H8E8-F1
#
_cell.length_a   1.000
_cell.length_b   1.000
_cell.length_c   1.000
_cell.angle_alpha   90.00
_cell.angle_beta   90.00
_cell.angle_gamma   90.00
#
_symmetry.space_group_name_H-M   'P 1'
#
loop_
_entity.id
_entity.type
_entity.pdbx_description
1 polymer ?
#
loop_
_entity_poly.entity_id
_entity_poly.type
_entity_poly.pdbx_seq_one_letter_code
_entity_poly.pdbx_strand_id
1 'polypeptide(L)'
;MNNWPQQSAVADFYGKNLKITKGVAGPDLAWEKANLVLVPIPWKAVAAWDTSIPLKSFRVHTKVAGSLGRVLGNIWDIFGKNQKTIEAKNLHLIGGGYNWRQMRGKSALSMHAYGCAVDLDPSHNGLGDPTPDMDPRVVDAFKAEGWIWGGDWSPQRRDGMHFQAAIV
;
A
#
# COMPACT_ATOMS: atom_id res chain seq x y z
N MET A 1 -14.39 -10.33 11.37
CA MET A 1 -13.97 -11.27 10.29
C MET A 1 -13.08 -10.50 9.34
N ASN A 2 -11.90 -11.04 9.01
CA ASN A 2 -11.01 -10.39 8.05
C ASN A 2 -11.59 -10.61 6.64
N ASN A 3 -11.87 -9.53 5.91
CA ASN A 3 -12.64 -9.57 4.66
C ASN A 3 -11.75 -9.65 3.40
N TRP A 4 -10.43 -9.80 3.58
CA TRP A 4 -9.47 -9.79 2.49
C TRP A 4 -9.11 -11.21 2.01
N PRO A 5 -8.84 -11.38 0.70
CA PRO A 5 -8.48 -12.69 0.15
C PRO A 5 -7.11 -13.14 0.63
N GLN A 6 -6.87 -14.45 0.60
CA GLN A 6 -5.52 -15.00 0.64
C GLN A 6 -4.70 -14.47 -0.54
N GLN A 7 -3.39 -14.27 -0.37
CA GLN A 7 -2.48 -13.83 -1.44
C GLN A 7 -2.55 -14.73 -2.68
N SER A 8 -2.85 -16.02 -2.52
CA SER A 8 -3.06 -16.96 -3.62
C SER A 8 -4.35 -16.73 -4.41
N ALA A 9 -5.35 -16.04 -3.83
CA ALA A 9 -6.68 -15.81 -4.40
C ALA A 9 -6.90 -14.35 -4.86
N VAL A 10 -5.89 -13.47 -4.75
CA VAL A 10 -6.02 -12.05 -5.12
C VAL A 10 -6.40 -11.84 -6.58
N ALA A 11 -5.95 -12.70 -7.49
CA ALA A 11 -6.26 -12.59 -8.91
C ALA A 11 -7.75 -12.88 -9.20
N ASP A 12 -8.39 -13.74 -8.41
CA ASP A 12 -9.81 -14.02 -8.54
C ASP A 12 -10.65 -12.95 -7.85
N PHE A 13 -10.17 -12.42 -6.73
CA PHE A 13 -10.89 -11.41 -5.94
C PHE A 13 -10.80 -9.99 -6.50
N TYR A 14 -9.59 -9.53 -6.85
CA TYR A 14 -9.31 -8.21 -7.43
C TYR A 14 -9.29 -8.24 -8.96
N GLY A 15 -9.30 -9.42 -9.58
CA GLY A 15 -9.23 -9.58 -11.03
C GLY A 15 -7.80 -9.70 -11.55
N LYS A 16 -7.69 -10.29 -12.75
CA LYS A 16 -6.43 -10.64 -13.39
C LYS A 16 -5.82 -9.43 -14.10
N ASN A 17 -4.88 -8.74 -13.45
CA ASN A 17 -4.14 -7.61 -14.01
C ASN A 17 -2.83 -8.03 -14.71
N LEU A 18 -2.86 -9.12 -15.49
CA LEU A 18 -1.70 -9.60 -16.24
C LEU A 18 -2.12 -9.87 -17.69
N LYS A 19 -1.49 -9.15 -18.62
CA LYS A 19 -1.68 -9.33 -20.05
C LYS A 19 -0.33 -9.53 -20.73
N ILE A 20 -0.21 -10.59 -21.52
CA ILE A 20 0.99 -10.85 -22.32
C ILE A 20 0.72 -10.34 -23.74
N THR A 21 1.51 -9.37 -24.18
CA THR A 21 1.44 -8.82 -25.54
C THR A 21 2.79 -9.02 -26.22
N LYS A 22 2.82 -9.77 -27.32
CA LYS A 22 4.06 -10.11 -28.06
C LYS A 22 5.16 -10.69 -27.16
N GLY A 23 4.78 -11.56 -26.22
CA GLY A 23 5.71 -12.20 -25.28
C GLY A 23 6.14 -11.32 -24.09
N VAL A 24 5.69 -10.06 -24.04
CA VAL A 24 6.00 -9.14 -22.93
C VAL A 24 4.82 -9.09 -21.97
N ALA A 25 5.07 -9.37 -20.70
CA ALA A 25 4.10 -9.21 -19.62
C ALA A 25 3.89 -7.73 -19.29
N GLY A 26 2.64 -7.32 -19.13
CA GLY A 26 2.26 -5.98 -18.73
C GLY A 26 0.89 -5.94 -18.03
N PRO A 27 0.46 -4.74 -17.59
CA PRO A 27 -0.88 -4.55 -17.04
C PRO A 27 -1.96 -4.78 -18.10
N ASP A 28 -3.15 -5.16 -17.65
CA ASP A 28 -4.35 -5.09 -18.49
C ASP A 28 -4.99 -3.71 -18.36
N LEU A 29 -4.88 -2.90 -19.42
CA LEU A 29 -5.40 -1.53 -19.44
C LEU A 29 -6.92 -1.46 -19.21
N ALA A 30 -7.67 -2.48 -19.65
CA ALA A 30 -9.11 -2.54 -19.41
C ALA A 30 -9.40 -2.80 -17.92
N TRP A 31 -8.60 -3.66 -17.30
CA TRP A 31 -8.66 -3.89 -15.86
C TRP A 31 -8.31 -2.64 -15.08
N GLU A 32 -7.23 -1.93 -15.45
CA GLU A 32 -6.82 -0.69 -14.76
C GLU A 32 -7.91 0.38 -14.79
N LYS A 33 -8.52 0.57 -15.97
CA LYS A 33 -9.60 1.55 -16.16
C LYS A 33 -10.84 1.20 -15.32
N ALA A 34 -11.15 -0.08 -15.18
CA ALA A 34 -12.34 -0.54 -14.47
C ALA A 34 -12.16 -0.59 -12.95
N ASN A 35 -10.94 -0.83 -12.46
CA ASN A 35 -10.73 -1.24 -11.08
C ASN A 35 -9.93 -0.25 -10.23
N LEU A 36 -9.26 0.75 -10.81
CA LEU A 36 -8.43 1.68 -10.05
C LEU A 36 -9.10 3.03 -9.85
N VAL A 37 -8.99 3.56 -8.63
CA VAL A 37 -9.51 4.86 -8.20
C VAL A 37 -8.47 5.61 -7.38
N LEU A 38 -8.67 6.92 -7.24
CA LEU A 38 -7.85 7.78 -6.40
C LEU A 38 -8.49 7.95 -5.01
N VAL A 39 -7.72 7.66 -3.96
CA VAL A 39 -8.09 7.91 -2.56
C VAL A 39 -7.28 9.11 -2.07
N PRO A 40 -7.92 10.24 -1.74
CA PRO A 40 -7.21 11.44 -1.27
C PRO A 40 -6.41 11.18 0.01
N ILE A 41 -5.23 11.79 0.09
CA ILE A 41 -4.44 11.85 1.32
C ILE A 41 -4.85 13.13 2.06
N PRO A 42 -5.27 13.05 3.34
CA PRO A 42 -5.80 14.21 4.06
C PRO A 42 -4.72 15.20 4.56
N TRP A 43 -3.44 14.83 4.46
CA TRP A 43 -2.28 15.68 4.74
C TRP A 43 -1.46 15.97 3.48
N LYS A 44 -0.53 16.93 3.55
CA LYS A 44 0.45 17.14 2.47
C LYS A 44 1.46 15.99 2.50
N ALA A 45 1.61 15.33 1.37
CA ALA A 45 2.51 14.21 1.20
C ALA A 45 3.36 14.35 -0.06
N VAL A 46 4.50 13.66 -0.08
CA VAL A 46 5.47 13.66 -1.16
C VAL A 46 5.94 12.23 -1.45
N ALA A 47 6.49 12.02 -2.64
CA ALA A 47 7.11 10.75 -2.98
C ALA A 47 8.39 10.54 -2.16
N ALA A 48 8.55 9.38 -1.54
CA ALA A 48 9.73 9.08 -0.72
C ALA A 48 11.04 9.02 -1.52
N TRP A 49 10.97 8.78 -2.84
CA TRP A 49 12.14 8.75 -3.73
C TRP A 49 12.53 10.11 -4.32
N ASP A 50 11.64 11.10 -4.25
CA ASP A 50 11.87 12.48 -4.69
C ASP A 50 10.87 13.40 -4.00
N THR A 51 11.32 14.08 -2.95
CA THR A 51 10.46 14.92 -2.09
C THR A 51 9.98 16.20 -2.78
N SER A 52 10.47 16.51 -3.98
CA SER A 52 9.92 17.59 -4.81
C SER A 52 8.59 17.22 -5.46
N ILE A 53 8.23 15.93 -5.50
CA ILE A 53 7.02 15.41 -6.13
C ILE A 53 5.88 15.36 -5.11
N PRO A 54 4.88 16.26 -5.19
CA PRO A 54 3.71 16.20 -4.31
C PRO A 54 2.78 15.05 -4.69
N LEU A 55 2.29 14.33 -3.67
CA LEU A 55 1.30 13.28 -3.82
C LEU A 55 0.03 13.68 -3.07
N LYS A 56 -1.09 13.75 -3.81
CA LYS A 56 -2.40 14.17 -3.27
C LYS A 56 -3.33 13.00 -2.98
N SER A 57 -3.00 11.82 -3.50
CA SER A 57 -3.86 10.64 -3.44
C SER A 57 -3.07 9.36 -3.69
N PHE A 58 -3.54 8.26 -3.11
CA PHE A 58 -3.15 6.93 -3.54
C PHE A 58 -4.01 6.47 -4.73
N ARG A 59 -3.39 5.85 -5.74
CA ARG A 59 -4.12 5.08 -6.75
C ARG A 59 -4.24 3.64 -6.26
N VAL A 60 -5.46 3.14 -6.02
CA VAL A 60 -5.71 1.80 -5.45
C VAL A 60 -6.95 1.16 -6.06
N HIS A 61 -7.21 -0.10 -5.74
CA HIS A 61 -8.39 -0.80 -6.21
C HIS A 61 -9.67 -0.24 -5.56
N THR A 62 -10.74 -0.12 -6.33
CA THR A 62 -12.10 0.24 -5.88
C THR A 62 -12.55 -0.51 -4.62
N LYS A 63 -12.29 -1.82 -4.53
CA LYS A 63 -12.63 -2.69 -3.38
C LYS A 63 -11.96 -2.27 -2.07
N VAL A 64 -10.78 -1.66 -2.13
CA VAL A 64 -10.04 -1.22 -0.93
C VAL A 64 -10.20 0.27 -0.64
N ALA A 65 -10.74 1.05 -1.59
CA ALA A 65 -10.75 2.51 -1.53
C ALA A 65 -11.45 3.07 -0.30
N GLY A 66 -12.63 2.55 0.04
CA GLY A 66 -13.38 2.98 1.23
C GLY A 66 -12.66 2.63 2.53
N SER A 67 -11.99 1.47 2.58
CA SER A 67 -11.20 1.04 3.73
C SER A 67 -9.96 1.92 3.91
N LEU A 68 -9.18 2.13 2.85
CA LEU A 68 -8.02 3.01 2.89
C LEU A 68 -8.40 4.44 3.27
N GLY A 69 -9.52 4.97 2.76
CA GLY A 69 -10.01 6.29 3.15
C GLY A 69 -10.27 6.42 4.66
N ARG A 70 -10.85 5.39 5.30
CA ARG A 70 -11.03 5.35 6.76
C ARG A 70 -9.71 5.24 7.51
N VAL A 71 -8.76 4.42 7.03
CA VAL A 71 -7.41 4.35 7.60
C VAL A 71 -6.74 5.72 7.60
N LEU A 72 -6.69 6.39 6.44
CA LEU A 72 -6.04 7.69 6.31
C LEU A 72 -6.75 8.77 7.13
N GLY A 73 -8.09 8.77 7.17
CA GLY A 73 -8.87 9.66 8.03
C GLY A 73 -8.55 9.46 9.51
N ASN A 74 -8.53 8.21 9.98
CA ASN A 74 -8.21 7.87 11.36
C ASN A 74 -6.76 8.26 11.73
N ILE A 75 -5.78 8.00 10.85
CA ILE A 75 -4.41 8.48 11.04
C ILE A 75 -4.40 10.00 11.21
N TRP A 76 -5.07 10.73 10.32
CA TRP A 76 -5.13 12.19 10.41
C TRP A 76 -5.75 12.67 11.72
N ASP A 77 -6.82 12.02 12.19
CA ASP A 77 -7.47 12.31 13.47
C ASP A 77 -6.55 12.01 14.67
N ILE A 78 -5.90 10.84 14.70
CA ILE A 78 -4.95 10.42 15.76
C ILE A 78 -3.80 11.42 15.92
N PHE A 79 -3.32 11.96 14.80
CA PHE A 79 -2.26 12.96 14.77
C PHE A 79 -2.77 14.40 14.91
N GLY A 80 -4.05 14.58 15.29
CA GLY A 80 -4.63 15.86 15.65
C GLY A 80 -4.86 16.79 14.46
N LYS A 81 -5.04 16.22 13.26
CA LYS A 81 -5.20 16.94 11.99
C LYS A 81 -4.11 17.98 11.75
N ASN A 82 -2.87 17.62 12.12
CA ASN A 82 -1.75 18.54 12.14
C ASN A 82 -0.62 18.03 11.23
N GLN A 83 -0.19 18.88 10.29
CA GLN A 83 0.85 18.53 9.34
C GLN A 83 2.19 18.24 10.04
N LYS A 84 2.53 18.98 11.09
CA LYS A 84 3.82 18.83 11.79
C LYS A 84 3.91 17.50 12.53
N THR A 85 2.81 16.98 13.06
CA THR A 85 2.81 15.70 13.77
C THR A 85 2.88 14.52 12.79
N ILE A 86 2.29 14.64 11.61
CA ILE A 86 2.49 13.72 10.47
C ILE A 86 3.96 13.72 10.02
N GLU A 87 4.56 14.90 9.85
CA GLU A 87 5.95 15.05 9.43
C GLU A 87 6.93 14.52 10.47
N ALA A 88 6.67 14.77 11.76
CA ALA A 88 7.48 14.21 12.86
C ALA A 88 7.46 12.67 12.94
N LYS A 89 6.52 12.03 12.23
CA LYS A 89 6.43 10.57 12.08
C LYS A 89 6.70 10.10 10.66
N ASN A 90 7.21 10.98 9.79
CA ASN A 90 7.53 10.69 8.39
C ASN A 90 6.34 10.18 7.54
N LEU A 91 5.10 10.29 8.02
CA LEU A 91 3.90 9.78 7.31
C LEU A 91 3.55 10.59 6.05
N HIS A 92 4.20 11.73 5.86
CA HIS A 92 4.18 12.50 4.61
C HIS A 92 5.03 11.85 3.50
N LEU A 93 5.94 10.93 3.82
CA LEU A 93 6.77 10.21 2.86
C LEU A 93 6.04 8.95 2.38
N ILE A 94 5.65 8.93 1.11
CA ILE A 94 4.85 7.84 0.54
C ILE A 94 5.73 6.97 -0.38
N GLY A 95 5.74 5.67 -0.12
CA GLY A 95 6.45 4.68 -0.95
C GLY A 95 5.68 4.20 -2.16
N GLY A 96 4.35 4.34 -2.16
CA GLY A 96 3.51 4.10 -3.32
C GLY A 96 2.17 3.43 -3.00
N GLY A 97 1.30 3.40 -4.01
CA GLY A 97 0.06 2.61 -4.02
C GLY A 97 0.13 1.60 -5.16
N TYR A 98 -0.78 1.69 -6.12
CA TYR A 98 -0.70 0.88 -7.33
C TYR A 98 0.60 1.12 -8.10
N ASN A 99 1.32 0.04 -8.35
CA ASN A 99 2.47 -0.01 -9.24
C ASN A 99 2.53 -1.41 -9.87
N TRP A 100 2.34 -1.48 -11.18
CA TRP A 100 2.38 -2.76 -11.87
C TRP A 100 3.81 -3.29 -11.93
N ARG A 101 4.04 -4.42 -11.27
CA ARG A 101 5.31 -5.16 -11.34
C ARG A 101 5.13 -6.61 -10.92
N GLN A 102 5.97 -7.47 -11.47
CA GLN A 102 6.20 -8.79 -10.91
C GLN A 102 7.01 -8.69 -9.62
N MET A 103 6.82 -9.64 -8.71
CA MET A 103 7.66 -9.76 -7.52
C MET A 103 9.08 -10.11 -7.94
N ARG A 104 10.08 -9.51 -7.29
CA ARG A 104 11.49 -9.76 -7.59
C ARG A 104 11.81 -11.25 -7.50
N GLY A 105 12.33 -11.82 -8.58
CA GLY A 105 12.69 -13.24 -8.68
C GLY A 105 11.51 -14.21 -8.80
N LYS A 106 10.29 -13.74 -9.04
CA LYS A 106 9.09 -14.59 -9.24
C LYS A 106 8.28 -14.13 -10.45
N SER A 107 7.49 -15.03 -11.02
CA SER A 107 6.51 -14.71 -12.07
C SER A 107 5.21 -14.09 -11.54
N ALA A 108 4.94 -14.25 -10.24
CA ALA A 108 3.77 -13.70 -9.58
C ALA A 108 3.80 -12.17 -9.49
N LEU A 109 2.63 -11.54 -9.61
CA LEU A 109 2.46 -10.10 -9.44
C LEU A 109 2.60 -9.69 -7.96
N SER A 110 3.17 -8.50 -7.73
CA SER A 110 3.16 -7.85 -6.41
C SER A 110 1.74 -7.46 -5.99
N MET A 111 1.48 -7.34 -4.68
CA MET A 111 0.20 -6.81 -4.18
C MET A 111 -0.07 -5.36 -4.64
N HIS A 112 0.99 -4.58 -4.89
CA HIS A 112 0.86 -3.26 -5.52
C HIS A 112 0.28 -3.34 -6.94
N ALA A 113 0.55 -4.42 -7.68
CA ALA A 113 0.03 -4.60 -9.03
C ALA A 113 -1.47 -4.96 -9.05
N TYR A 114 -2.05 -5.33 -7.91
CA TYR A 114 -3.50 -5.47 -7.74
C TYR A 114 -4.14 -4.21 -7.13
N GLY A 115 -3.36 -3.18 -6.83
CA GLY A 115 -3.85 -1.95 -6.19
C GLY A 115 -4.36 -2.18 -4.76
N CYS A 116 -3.93 -3.25 -4.09
CA CYS A 116 -4.37 -3.62 -2.75
C CYS A 116 -3.26 -3.49 -1.69
N ALA A 117 -2.22 -2.71 -1.98
CA ALA A 117 -1.13 -2.42 -1.06
C ALA A 117 -0.72 -0.94 -1.12
N VAL A 118 -0.21 -0.43 0.00
CA VAL A 118 0.35 0.91 0.14
C VAL A 118 1.62 0.87 0.98
N ASP A 119 2.57 1.74 0.67
CA ASP A 119 3.83 1.90 1.40
C ASP A 119 3.91 3.29 2.04
N LEU A 120 4.29 3.33 3.32
CA LEU A 120 4.52 4.55 4.11
C LEU A 120 5.92 4.55 4.72
N ASP A 121 6.58 5.71 4.72
CA ASP A 121 7.95 5.91 5.23
C ASP A 121 8.98 4.81 4.85
N PRO A 122 9.24 4.57 3.55
CA PRO A 122 10.23 3.60 3.10
C PRO A 122 11.65 3.82 3.66
N SER A 123 12.00 5.08 3.93
CA SER A 123 13.33 5.48 4.41
C SER A 123 13.70 4.86 5.76
N HIS A 124 12.72 4.62 6.64
CA HIS A 124 12.94 4.09 7.98
C HIS A 124 12.29 2.71 8.19
N ASN A 125 11.64 2.17 7.17
CA ASN A 125 10.85 0.95 7.27
C ASN A 125 11.04 0.00 6.07
N GLY A 126 12.21 0.07 5.43
CA GLY A 126 12.48 -0.67 4.20
C GLY A 126 12.44 -2.20 4.35
N LEU A 127 12.26 -2.89 3.23
CA LEU A 127 12.30 -4.35 3.17
C LEU A 127 13.63 -4.91 3.72
N GLY A 128 13.53 -5.80 4.70
CA GLY A 128 14.64 -6.44 5.39
C GLY A 128 15.15 -5.69 6.62
N ASP A 129 14.56 -4.55 6.96
CA ASP A 129 14.88 -3.85 8.21
C ASP A 129 14.52 -4.72 9.42
N PRO A 130 15.49 -5.06 10.30
CA PRO A 130 15.21 -5.88 11.48
C PRO A 130 14.35 -5.15 12.53
N THR A 131 14.28 -3.83 12.50
CA THR A 131 13.64 -2.98 13.52
C THR A 131 12.84 -1.85 12.86
N PRO A 132 11.76 -2.16 12.12
CA PRO A 132 10.93 -1.14 11.50
C PRO A 132 10.31 -0.22 12.57
N ASP A 133 10.40 1.10 12.35
CA ASP A 133 9.95 2.15 13.26
C ASP A 133 8.58 2.76 12.85
N MET A 134 7.68 1.93 12.35
CA MET A 134 6.32 2.36 12.04
C MET A 134 5.55 2.65 13.34
N ASP A 135 4.91 3.82 13.44
CA ASP A 135 4.15 4.18 14.64
C ASP A 135 3.03 3.14 14.89
N PRO A 136 2.96 2.51 16.08
CA PRO A 136 1.98 1.46 16.36
C PRO A 136 0.54 1.88 16.11
N ARG A 137 0.20 3.17 16.29
CA ARG A 137 -1.16 3.68 16.03
C ARG A 137 -1.51 3.66 14.54
N VAL A 138 -0.53 3.80 13.67
CA VAL A 138 -0.70 3.63 12.22
C VAL A 138 -0.96 2.16 11.91
N VAL A 139 -0.17 1.26 12.49
CA VAL A 139 -0.37 -0.19 12.35
C VAL A 139 -1.76 -0.60 12.83
N ASP A 140 -2.20 -0.09 13.97
CA ASP A 140 -3.53 -0.36 14.54
C ASP A 140 -4.65 0.19 13.64
N ALA A 141 -4.49 1.37 13.05
CA ALA A 141 -5.46 1.93 12.11
C ALA A 141 -5.66 1.03 10.87
N PHE A 142 -4.58 0.47 10.33
CA PHE A 142 -4.64 -0.51 9.24
C PHE A 142 -5.26 -1.84 9.69
N LYS A 143 -4.83 -2.38 10.84
CA LYS A 143 -5.34 -3.65 11.38
C LYS A 143 -6.82 -3.60 11.74
N ALA A 144 -7.32 -2.46 12.23
CA ALA A 144 -8.75 -2.25 12.48
C ALA A 144 -9.61 -2.42 11.22
N GLU A 145 -9.02 -2.18 10.05
CA GLU A 145 -9.62 -2.35 8.73
C GLU A 145 -9.26 -3.70 8.08
N GLY A 146 -8.62 -4.60 8.84
CA GLY A 146 -8.24 -5.96 8.42
C GLY A 146 -6.94 -6.05 7.62
N TRP A 147 -6.27 -4.94 7.33
CA TRP A 147 -5.03 -4.95 6.56
C TRP A 147 -3.91 -5.68 7.32
N ILE A 148 -3.04 -6.35 6.55
CA ILE A 148 -1.84 -7.00 7.06
C ILE A 148 -0.67 -6.02 6.95
N TRP A 149 0.11 -5.93 8.02
CA TRP A 149 1.36 -5.17 8.06
C TRP A 149 2.55 -6.08 7.78
N GLY A 150 3.44 -5.67 6.87
CA GLY A 150 4.64 -6.42 6.52
C GLY A 150 5.71 -6.45 7.62
N GLY A 151 5.63 -5.56 8.61
CA GLY A 151 6.52 -5.56 9.78
C GLY A 151 6.38 -6.83 10.64
N ASP A 152 5.22 -7.49 10.59
CA ASP A 152 4.95 -8.73 11.33
C ASP A 152 5.51 -9.99 10.61
N TRP A 153 6.04 -9.85 9.40
CA TRP A 153 6.59 -10.99 8.66
C TRP A 153 7.91 -11.50 9.24
N SER A 154 8.31 -12.69 8.81
CA SER A 154 9.57 -13.31 9.24
C SER A 154 10.77 -12.38 8.98
N PRO A 155 11.85 -12.45 9.78
CA PRO A 155 12.95 -11.49 9.71
C PRO A 155 13.53 -11.25 8.30
N GLN A 156 13.64 -12.30 7.48
CA GLN A 156 14.18 -12.21 6.11
C GLN A 156 13.21 -11.60 5.09
N ARG A 157 11.95 -11.41 5.48
CA ARG A 157 10.84 -10.92 4.64
C ARG A 157 10.20 -9.66 5.19
N ARG A 158 10.53 -9.26 6.42
CA ARG A 158 9.99 -8.11 7.12
C ARG A 158 10.02 -6.86 6.25
N ASP A 159 8.88 -6.19 6.15
CA ASP A 159 8.70 -5.02 5.28
C ASP A 159 7.84 -3.99 6.02
N GLY A 160 8.47 -3.13 6.81
CA GLY A 160 7.77 -2.24 7.74
C GLY A 160 6.96 -1.14 7.06
N MET A 161 7.31 -0.77 5.84
CA MET A 161 6.60 0.26 5.08
C MET A 161 5.29 -0.29 4.52
N HIS A 162 5.21 -1.61 4.31
CA HIS A 162 4.21 -2.26 3.48
C HIS A 162 2.96 -2.65 4.26
N PHE A 163 1.80 -2.22 3.75
CA PHE A 163 0.48 -2.65 4.20
C PHE A 163 -0.30 -3.22 3.03
N GLN A 164 -0.98 -4.35 3.24
CA GLN A 164 -1.81 -4.97 2.20
C GLN A 164 -3.17 -5.45 2.69
N ALA A 165 -4.17 -5.28 1.83
CA ALA A 165 -5.49 -5.89 1.94
C ALA A 165 -5.49 -7.30 1.33
N ALA A 166 -4.59 -8.16 1.82
CA ALA A 166 -4.46 -9.58 1.45
C ALA A 166 -3.80 -10.36 2.59
N ILE A 167 -4.28 -11.57 2.86
CA ILE A 167 -3.76 -12.46 3.91
C ILE A 167 -2.56 -13.24 3.36
N VAL A 168 -1.50 -13.38 4.17
CA VAL A 168 -0.27 -14.11 3.83
C VAL A 168 -0.35 -15.56 4.29
#